data_AF-A0A524KZB9-F1
#
_entry.id   AF-A0A524KZB9-F1
#
_cell.length_a   1.000
_cell.length_b   1.000
_cell.length_c   1.000
_cell.angle_alpha   90.00
_cell.angle_beta   90.00
_cell.angle_gamma   90.00
#
_symmetry.space_group_name_H-M   'P 1'
#
loop_
_entity.id
_entity.type
_entity.pdbx_description
1 polymer ?
#
loop_
_entity_poly.entity_id
_entity_poly.type
_entity_poly.pdbx_seq_one_letter_code
_entity_poly.pdbx_strand_id
1 'polypeptide(L)'
;MDAARAVETGIATAACADDALLDRALAKAHEIARYPVSALQATKQTLLHAHAASVRAAFEVEDAGMKRQAGSPENVEAVKAFLEKREPDFAQFCKPD
;
A
#
# COMPACT_ATOMS: atom_id res chain seq x y z
N MET A 1 -11.55 -9.92 5.68
CA MET A 1 -11.34 -8.94 6.78
C MET A 1 -12.65 -8.20 6.96
N ASP A 2 -13.20 -8.15 8.17
CA ASP A 2 -14.47 -7.47 8.48
C ASP A 2 -14.24 -6.09 9.12
N ALA A 3 -15.32 -5.32 9.30
CA ALA A 3 -15.26 -3.95 9.82
C ALA A 3 -14.69 -3.88 11.25
N ALA A 4 -15.05 -4.85 12.11
CA ALA A 4 -14.56 -4.89 13.49
C ALA A 4 -13.04 -5.11 13.53
N ARG A 5 -12.54 -6.06 12.73
CA ARG A 5 -11.12 -6.36 12.63
C ARG A 5 -10.33 -5.21 12.00
N ALA A 6 -10.91 -4.47 11.05
CA ALA A 6 -10.28 -3.29 10.48
C ALA A 6 -10.08 -2.17 11.52
N VAL A 7 -11.01 -2.00 12.46
CA VAL A 7 -10.87 -1.05 13.57
C VAL A 7 -9.82 -1.52 14.58
N GLU A 8 -9.88 -2.79 14.98
CA GLU A 8 -8.93 -3.37 15.93
C GLU A 8 -7.48 -3.28 15.44
N THR A 9 -7.27 -3.45 14.13
CA THR A 9 -5.94 -3.37 13.50
C THR A 9 -5.51 -1.94 13.15
N GLY A 10 -6.35 -0.93 13.39
CA GLY A 10 -6.04 0.48 13.13
C GLY A 10 -6.12 0.89 11.65
N ILE A 11 -6.67 0.05 10.78
CA ILE A 11 -6.92 0.38 9.37
C ILE A 11 -8.09 1.37 9.25
N ALA A 12 -9.10 1.22 10.13
CA ALA A 12 -10.25 2.11 10.25
C ALA A 12 -10.31 2.72 11.64
N THR A 13 -10.89 3.93 11.76
CA THR A 13 -11.04 4.63 13.04
C THR A 13 -12.33 4.26 13.77
N ALA A 14 -13.33 3.76 13.06
CA ALA A 14 -14.60 3.30 13.62
C ALA A 14 -15.33 2.37 12.63
N ALA A 15 -16.21 1.52 13.17
CA ALA A 15 -17.20 0.77 12.41
C ALA A 15 -18.59 1.38 12.65
N CYS A 16 -19.42 1.40 11.62
CA CYS A 16 -20.79 1.93 11.65
C CYS A 16 -21.67 1.13 10.68
N ALA A 17 -22.99 1.28 10.80
CA ALA A 17 -23.93 0.77 9.81
C ALA A 17 -23.71 1.45 8.45
N ASP A 18 -23.97 0.72 7.37
CA ASP A 18 -23.72 1.16 6.00
C ASP A 18 -24.50 2.45 5.65
N ASP A 19 -25.74 2.57 6.13
CA ASP A 19 -26.61 3.72 5.92
C ASP A 19 -26.17 4.97 6.69
N ALA A 20 -25.40 4.81 7.77
CA ALA A 20 -24.89 5.90 8.60
C ALA A 20 -23.46 6.34 8.26
N LEU A 21 -22.78 5.62 7.34
CA LEU A 21 -21.36 5.84 7.03
C LEU A 21 -21.07 7.26 6.55
N LEU A 22 -21.84 7.73 5.55
CA LEU A 22 -21.60 9.02 4.92
C LEU A 22 -21.85 10.18 5.88
N ASP A 23 -22.98 10.14 6.60
CA ASP A 23 -23.35 11.18 7.56
C ASP A 23 -22.31 11.30 8.68
N ARG A 24 -21.83 10.16 9.19
CA ARG A 24 -20.78 10.15 10.22
C ARG A 24 -19.45 10.69 9.71
N ALA A 25 -19.07 10.35 8.47
CA ALA A 25 -17.85 10.86 7.84
C ALA A 25 -17.92 12.38 7.62
N LEU A 26 -19.06 12.88 7.12
CA LEU A 26 -19.30 14.32 6.91
C LEU A 26 -19.32 15.09 8.23
N ALA A 27 -19.95 14.55 9.28
CA ALA A 27 -19.94 15.18 10.60
C ALA A 27 -18.50 15.39 11.11
N LYS A 28 -17.62 14.38 10.95
CA LYS A 28 -16.20 14.51 11.30
C LYS A 28 -15.46 15.49 10.39
N ALA A 29 -15.77 15.51 9.09
CA ALA A 29 -15.18 16.48 8.16
C ALA A 29 -15.56 17.92 8.54
N HIS A 30 -16.83 18.16 8.92
CA HIS A 30 -17.30 19.45 9.39
C HIS A 30 -16.64 19.85 10.72
N GLU A 31 -16.41 18.91 11.63
CA GLU A 31 -15.65 19.16 12.86
C GLU A 31 -14.23 19.64 12.54
N ILE A 32 -13.53 18.95 11.61
CA ILE A 32 -12.17 19.32 11.18
C ILE A 32 -12.16 20.67 10.45
N ALA A 33 -13.16 20.95 9.62
CA ALA A 33 -13.25 22.18 8.83
C ALA A 33 -13.37 23.46 9.68
N ARG A 34 -13.65 23.35 10.97
CA ARG A 34 -13.68 24.48 11.92
C ARG A 34 -12.30 25.02 12.27
N TYR A 35 -11.23 24.26 12.02
CA TYR A 35 -9.85 24.67 12.33
C TYR A 35 -9.20 25.42 11.17
N PRO A 36 -8.20 26.29 11.44
CA PRO A 36 -7.43 26.94 10.38
C PRO A 36 -6.75 25.92 9.46
N VAL A 37 -7.02 26.04 8.15
CA VAL A 37 -6.49 25.10 7.13
C VAL A 37 -4.97 25.04 7.15
N SER A 38 -4.29 26.17 7.34
CA SER A 38 -2.83 26.25 7.42
C SER A 38 -2.26 25.43 8.58
N ALA A 39 -2.91 25.48 9.76
CA ALA A 39 -2.50 24.69 10.92
C ALA A 39 -2.72 23.20 10.70
N LEU A 40 -3.89 22.80 10.15
CA LEU A 40 -4.18 21.40 9.81
C LEU A 40 -3.17 20.83 8.81
N GLN A 41 -2.85 21.59 7.77
CA GLN A 41 -1.85 21.20 6.78
C GLN A 41 -0.48 21.04 7.41
N ALA A 42 -0.03 22.02 8.21
CA ALA A 42 1.26 21.95 8.89
C ALA A 42 1.34 20.72 9.80
N THR A 43 0.33 20.48 10.64
CA THR A 43 0.27 19.28 11.50
C THR A 43 0.32 17.99 10.70
N LYS A 44 -0.47 17.87 9.61
CA LYS A 44 -0.44 16.69 8.74
C LYS A 44 0.94 16.47 8.14
N GLN A 45 1.59 17.53 7.65
CA GLN A 45 2.94 17.43 7.08
C GLN A 45 3.96 16.99 8.12
N THR A 46 3.93 17.56 9.33
CA THR A 46 4.83 17.17 10.42
C THR A 46 4.67 15.70 10.80
N LEU A 47 3.44 15.20 10.93
CA LEU A 47 3.17 13.79 11.25
C LEU A 47 3.67 12.84 10.15
N LEU A 48 3.45 13.19 8.88
CA LEU A 48 3.90 12.37 7.75
C LEU A 48 5.42 12.39 7.56
N HIS A 49 6.08 13.49 7.92
CA HIS A 49 7.52 13.63 7.77
C HIS A 49 8.32 12.54 8.49
N ALA A 50 7.85 12.10 9.67
CA ALA A 50 8.50 11.03 10.44
C ALA A 50 8.62 9.70 9.67
N HIS A 51 7.70 9.43 8.74
CA HIS A 51 7.68 8.20 7.94
C HIS A 51 8.22 8.38 6.52
N ALA A 52 8.31 9.62 6.03
CA ALA A 52 8.64 9.89 4.62
C ALA A 52 10.03 9.37 4.22
N ALA A 53 11.03 9.50 5.10
CA ALA A 53 12.39 9.06 4.80
C ALA A 53 12.50 7.53 4.71
N SER A 54 11.87 6.79 5.63
CA SER A 54 11.92 5.33 5.64
C SER A 54 11.15 4.73 4.47
N VAL A 55 9.97 5.28 4.14
CA VAL A 55 9.19 4.87 2.96
C VAL A 55 9.99 5.07 1.69
N ARG A 56 10.65 6.22 1.52
CA ARG A 56 11.50 6.48 0.35
C ARG A 56 12.69 5.52 0.28
N ALA A 57 13.33 5.22 1.41
CA ALA A 57 14.42 4.25 1.45
C ALA A 57 13.94 2.84 1.07
N ALA A 58 12.74 2.43 1.51
CA ALA A 58 12.15 1.15 1.13
C ALA A 58 11.90 1.07 -0.39
N PHE A 59 11.35 2.13 -0.99
CA PHE A 59 11.16 2.20 -2.44
C PHE A 59 12.47 2.06 -3.22
N GLU A 60 13.57 2.66 -2.77
CA GLU A 60 14.88 2.50 -3.43
C GLU A 60 15.39 1.05 -3.36
N VAL A 61 15.18 0.38 -2.23
CA VAL A 61 15.54 -1.04 -2.06
C VAL A 61 14.69 -1.93 -2.98
N GLU A 62 13.39 -1.67 -3.03
CA GLU A 62 12.44 -2.37 -3.91
C GLU A 62 12.79 -2.18 -5.39
N ASP A 63 13.01 -0.94 -5.83
CA ASP A 63 13.37 -0.62 -7.20
C ASP A 63 14.68 -1.28 -7.62
N ALA A 64 15.71 -1.25 -6.76
CA ALA A 64 16.96 -1.95 -7.01
C ALA A 64 16.78 -3.47 -7.10
N GLY A 65 15.91 -4.05 -6.28
CA GLY A 65 15.52 -5.46 -6.35
C GLY A 65 14.82 -5.80 -7.66
N MET A 66 13.82 -5.01 -8.02
CA MET A 66 13.03 -5.17 -9.24
C MET A 66 13.91 -5.07 -10.50
N LYS A 67 14.82 -4.09 -10.54
CA LYS A 67 15.78 -3.91 -11.65
C LYS A 67 16.73 -5.09 -11.82
N ARG A 68 17.14 -5.75 -10.72
CA ARG A 68 17.97 -6.97 -10.79
C ARG A 68 17.20 -8.16 -11.36
N GLN A 69 15.91 -8.27 -11.06
CA GLN A 69 15.07 -9.36 -11.57
C GLN A 69 14.55 -9.08 -12.98
N ALA A 70 14.41 -7.82 -13.36
CA ALA A 70 14.00 -7.43 -14.71
C ALA A 70 15.02 -7.96 -15.73
N GLY A 71 14.54 -8.85 -16.61
CA GLY A 71 15.37 -9.50 -17.62
C GLY A 71 16.16 -10.71 -17.13
N SER A 72 15.96 -11.15 -15.88
CA SER A 72 16.48 -12.44 -15.42
C SER A 72 15.85 -13.60 -16.21
N PRO A 73 16.50 -14.77 -16.29
CA PRO A 73 15.93 -15.94 -16.95
C PRO A 73 14.54 -16.33 -16.43
N GLU A 74 14.33 -16.27 -15.11
CA GLU A 74 13.05 -16.50 -14.45
C GLU A 74 12.00 -15.45 -14.88
N ASN A 75 12.37 -14.17 -14.91
CA ASN A 75 11.45 -13.11 -15.31
C ASN A 75 11.08 -13.20 -16.79
N VAL A 76 12.01 -13.57 -17.67
CA VAL A 76 11.76 -13.80 -19.10
C VAL A 76 10.81 -14.97 -19.29
N GLU A 77 11.02 -16.08 -18.58
CA GLU A 77 10.12 -17.24 -18.62
C GLU A 77 8.72 -16.90 -18.10
N ALA A 78 8.62 -16.14 -17.00
CA ALA A 78 7.34 -15.68 -16.46
C ALA A 78 6.57 -14.82 -17.47
N VAL A 79 7.24 -13.86 -18.12
CA VAL A 79 6.63 -13.00 -19.15
C VAL A 79 6.21 -13.83 -20.37
N LYS A 80 7.07 -14.75 -20.82
CA LYS A 80 6.79 -15.62 -21.96
C LYS A 80 5.60 -16.54 -21.70
N ALA A 81 5.59 -17.22 -20.56
CA ALA A 81 4.49 -18.10 -20.15
C ALA A 81 3.16 -17.33 -20.05
N PHE A 82 3.19 -16.10 -19.52
CA PHE A 82 2.02 -15.22 -19.46
C PHE A 82 1.48 -14.88 -20.85
N LEU A 83 2.35 -14.50 -21.79
CA LEU A 83 1.96 -14.21 -23.18
C LEU A 83 1.42 -15.46 -23.89
N GLU A 84 2.00 -16.62 -23.62
CA GLU A 84 1.60 -17.92 -24.18
C GLU A 84 0.40 -18.55 -23.46
N LYS A 85 -0.11 -17.94 -22.38
CA LYS A 85 -1.21 -18.44 -21.53
C LYS A 85 -0.98 -19.87 -21.00
N ARG A 86 0.27 -20.18 -20.66
CA ARG A 86 0.67 -21.44 -20.03
C ARG A 86 1.22 -21.19 -18.63
N GLU A 87 1.37 -22.25 -17.85
CA GLU A 87 2.09 -22.15 -16.58
C GLU A 87 3.60 -21.96 -16.85
N PRO A 88 4.28 -21.09 -16.06
CA PRO A 88 5.72 -20.90 -16.17
C PRO A 88 6.50 -22.09 -15.59
N ASP A 89 7.60 -22.48 -16.24
CA ASP A 89 8.48 -23.55 -15.77
C ASP A 89 9.79 -22.98 -15.21
N PHE A 90 9.85 -22.91 -13.88
CA PHE A 90 11.04 -22.44 -13.16
C PHE A 90 11.97 -23.57 -12.71
N ALA A 91 11.64 -24.84 -12.95
CA ALA A 91 12.44 -25.97 -12.45
C ALA A 91 13.87 -25.95 -13.00
N GLN A 92 14.05 -25.43 -14.21
CA GLN A 92 15.34 -25.23 -14.87
C GLN A 92 16.27 -24.21 -14.19
N PHE A 93 15.76 -23.36 -13.30
CA PHE A 93 16.53 -22.32 -12.61
C PHE A 93 16.84 -22.65 -11.15
N CYS A 94 16.26 -23.72 -10.61
CA CYS A 94 16.59 -24.24 -9.29
C CYS A 94 17.94 -24.99 -9.37
N LYS A 95 19.00 -24.46 -8.74
CA LYS A 95 20.25 -25.22 -8.62
C LYS A 95 20.01 -26.48 -7.79
N PRO A 96 20.49 -27.66 -8.22
CA PRO A 96 20.62 -28.80 -7.32
C PRO A 96 21.70 -28.48 -6.28
N ASP A 97 21.46 -28.91 -5.04
CA ASP A 97 22.39 -28.81 -3.91
C ASP A 97 23.80 -29.36 -4.23
#